data_AF-A0A1V5R4Y7-F1
#
_entry.id   AF-A0A1V5R4Y7-F1
#
_cell.length_a   1.000
_cell.length_b   1.000
_cell.length_c   1.000
_cell.angle_alpha   90.00
_cell.angle_beta   90.00
_cell.angle_gamma   90.00
#
_symmetry.space_group_name_H-M   'P 1'
#
loop_
_entity.id
_entity.type
_entity.pdbx_description
1 polymer ?
#
loop_
_entity_poly.entity_id
_entity_poly.type
_entity_poly.pdbx_seq_one_letter_code
_entity_poly.pdbx_strand_id
1 'polypeptide(L)'
;MRVTGKAGRVGSSPSVGGAKPASGPAPSSGLGSIGAIQGDDLAVSGTASLVAVARAGIAGIPDVRIEKVEAIRAQMEADSYHPDGEAVADGIIRDHTPPRRDP
;
A
#
# COMPACT_ATOMS: atom_id res chain seq x y z
N MET A 1 32.07 -37.27 11.37
CA MET A 1 32.55 -35.99 11.96
C MET A 1 31.33 -35.11 12.25
N ARG A 2 31.38 -34.22 13.25
CA ARG A 2 30.20 -33.54 13.82
C ARG A 2 29.61 -32.49 12.86
N VAL A 3 28.28 -32.46 12.70
CA VAL A 3 27.55 -31.27 12.23
C VAL A 3 26.58 -30.83 13.34
N THR A 4 26.95 -29.75 14.03
CA THR A 4 26.21 -29.22 15.18
C THR A 4 25.10 -28.28 14.73
N GLY A 5 23.92 -28.37 15.36
CA GLY A 5 22.77 -27.52 15.06
C GLY A 5 23.06 -26.03 15.31
N LYS A 6 22.67 -25.18 14.37
CA LYS A 6 22.78 -23.72 14.50
C LYS A 6 21.59 -23.20 15.32
N ALA A 7 21.83 -22.87 16.59
CA ALA A 7 20.83 -22.27 17.46
C ALA A 7 20.39 -20.90 16.93
N GLY A 8 19.08 -20.71 16.76
CA GLY A 8 18.51 -19.41 16.40
C GLY A 8 18.33 -18.55 17.65
N ARG A 9 18.99 -17.37 17.70
CA ARG A 9 18.67 -16.30 18.66
C ARG A 9 19.27 -14.95 18.24
N VAL A 10 18.50 -14.13 17.52
CA VAL A 10 18.70 -12.66 17.51
C VAL A 10 17.34 -11.98 17.55
N GLY A 11 16.92 -11.62 18.76
CA GLY A 11 15.80 -10.73 19.02
C GLY A 11 16.24 -9.75 20.09
N SER A 12 16.65 -8.56 19.67
CA SER A 12 17.21 -7.51 20.54
C SER A 12 16.58 -6.17 20.19
N SER A 13 15.37 -5.93 20.69
CA SER A 13 14.76 -4.59 20.67
C SER A 13 15.33 -3.79 21.85
N PRO A 14 15.90 -2.59 21.65
CA PRO A 14 16.29 -1.73 22.76
C PRO A 14 15.05 -1.14 23.44
N SER A 15 14.92 -1.37 24.74
CA SER A 15 13.88 -0.77 25.57
C SER A 15 14.17 0.72 25.81
N VAL A 16 13.36 1.61 25.24
CA VAL A 16 13.46 3.06 25.53
C VAL A 16 12.66 3.37 26.80
N GLY A 17 13.33 3.29 27.94
CA GLY A 17 12.74 3.54 29.26
C GLY A 17 13.72 4.28 30.18
N GLY A 18 13.59 5.60 30.27
CA GLY A 18 14.36 6.45 31.18
C GLY A 18 13.69 7.81 31.32
N ALA A 19 13.25 8.17 32.53
CA ALA A 19 12.44 9.36 32.78
C ALA A 19 13.09 10.31 33.80
N LYS A 20 12.99 11.64 33.52
CA LYS A 20 13.33 12.78 34.42
C LYS A 20 14.82 12.92 34.83
N PRO A 21 15.26 14.03 35.46
CA PRO A 21 14.55 15.26 35.92
C PRO A 21 14.30 16.27 34.75
N ALA A 22 13.91 17.55 34.89
CA ALA A 22 13.71 18.44 36.04
C ALA A 22 12.48 19.39 35.81
N SER A 23 12.46 20.58 36.45
CA SER A 23 11.58 21.72 36.14
C SER A 23 12.39 23.02 36.04
N GLY A 24 12.01 23.93 35.15
CA GLY A 24 12.50 25.32 35.10
C GLY A 24 11.62 26.17 34.16
N PRO A 25 11.15 27.37 34.57
CA PRO A 25 10.28 28.20 33.72
C PRO A 25 11.07 28.99 32.66
N ALA A 26 10.36 29.42 31.61
CA ALA A 26 10.90 29.97 30.37
C ALA A 26 11.46 31.40 30.46
N PRO A 27 12.30 31.81 29.49
CA PRO A 27 12.30 33.15 28.94
C PRO A 27 11.34 33.26 27.74
N SER A 28 10.62 34.38 27.67
CA SER A 28 9.62 34.69 26.64
C SER A 28 10.20 35.36 25.39
N SER A 29 9.41 35.31 24.30
CA SER A 29 9.37 36.29 23.20
C SER A 29 10.52 36.28 22.20
N GLY A 30 10.19 35.76 21.01
CA GLY A 30 11.03 35.82 19.82
C GLY A 30 10.24 35.52 18.54
N LEU A 31 9.01 36.03 18.41
CA LEU A 31 8.25 35.94 17.14
C LEU A 31 8.83 36.93 16.11
N GLY A 32 10.05 36.65 15.69
CA GLY A 32 10.75 37.40 14.65
C GLY A 32 10.24 37.03 13.27
N SER A 33 9.48 37.94 12.68
CA SER A 33 9.42 38.25 11.24
C SER A 33 9.81 37.16 10.22
N ILE A 34 8.79 36.69 9.49
CA ILE A 34 8.81 36.57 8.00
C ILE A 34 10.10 35.94 7.43
N GLY A 35 10.14 34.60 7.42
CA GLY A 35 11.13 33.79 6.71
C GLY A 35 10.43 32.70 5.89
N ALA A 36 9.53 33.10 4.98
CA ALA A 36 8.70 32.17 4.23
C ALA A 36 9.50 31.44 3.13
N ILE A 37 9.56 30.11 3.26
CA ILE A 37 9.48 29.13 2.18
C ILE A 37 10.56 29.23 1.08
N GLN A 38 11.67 28.49 1.25
CA GLN A 38 12.55 28.14 0.12
C GLN A 38 13.36 26.83 0.25
N GLY A 39 13.12 26.03 1.30
CA GLY A 39 13.77 24.72 1.50
C GLY A 39 12.82 23.53 1.71
N ASP A 40 11.51 23.78 1.87
CA ASP A 40 10.55 22.76 2.32
C ASP A 40 9.89 22.00 1.14
N ASP A 41 9.71 22.66 0.00
CA ASP A 41 9.03 22.11 -1.19
C ASP A 41 9.73 20.87 -1.79
N LEU A 42 11.07 20.82 -1.72
CA LEU A 42 11.85 19.73 -2.32
C LEU A 42 11.76 18.43 -1.51
N ALA A 43 11.67 18.51 -0.18
CA ALA A 43 11.51 17.35 0.70
C ALA A 43 10.07 16.78 0.62
N VAL A 44 9.09 17.68 0.49
CA VAL A 44 7.69 17.30 0.22
C VAL A 44 7.57 16.62 -1.15
N SER A 45 8.24 17.10 -2.20
CA SER A 45 8.16 16.50 -3.55
C SER A 45 8.53 15.02 -3.59
N GLY A 46 9.67 14.63 -3.00
CA GLY A 46 10.11 13.23 -2.98
C GLY A 46 9.19 12.31 -2.16
N THR A 47 8.74 12.77 -0.99
CA THR A 47 7.86 11.99 -0.11
C THR A 47 6.43 11.92 -0.64
N ALA A 48 5.90 13.02 -1.20
CA ALA A 48 4.58 13.06 -1.85
C ALA A 48 4.55 12.19 -3.11
N SER A 49 5.61 12.16 -3.92
CA SER A 49 5.73 11.26 -5.06
C SER A 49 5.67 9.78 -4.64
N LEU A 50 6.42 9.40 -3.59
CA LEU A 50 6.37 8.04 -3.03
C LEU A 50 4.97 7.70 -2.50
N VAL A 51 4.32 8.62 -1.78
CA VAL A 51 2.94 8.44 -1.29
C VAL A 51 1.93 8.34 -2.43
N ALA A 52 2.11 9.09 -3.53
CA ALA A 52 1.26 9.01 -4.71
C ALA A 52 1.40 7.66 -5.42
N VAL A 53 2.63 7.17 -5.61
CA VAL A 53 2.90 5.83 -6.16
C VAL A 53 2.32 4.73 -5.26
N ALA A 54 2.49 4.83 -3.94
CA ALA A 54 1.92 3.87 -2.99
C ALA A 54 0.38 3.86 -3.02
N ARG A 55 -0.26 5.03 -3.10
CA ARG A 55 -1.72 5.17 -3.22
C ARG A 55 -2.23 4.62 -4.55
N ALA A 56 -1.53 4.89 -5.67
CA ALA A 56 -1.86 4.33 -6.97
C ALA A 56 -1.72 2.80 -6.98
N GLY A 57 -0.67 2.28 -6.34
CA GLY A 57 -0.47 0.84 -6.13
C GLY A 57 -1.62 0.21 -5.37
N ILE A 58 -2.02 0.78 -4.22
CA ILE A 58 -3.15 0.29 -3.41
C ILE A 58 -4.48 0.39 -4.18
N ALA A 59 -4.73 1.48 -4.91
CA ALA A 59 -5.93 1.64 -5.72
C ALA A 59 -5.99 0.68 -6.92
N GLY A 60 -4.84 0.17 -7.38
CA GLY A 60 -4.73 -0.87 -8.40
C GLY A 60 -4.85 -2.30 -7.88
N ILE A 61 -4.95 -2.52 -6.56
CA ILE A 61 -5.19 -3.86 -6.00
C ILE A 61 -6.68 -4.19 -6.20
N PRO A 62 -7.03 -5.24 -6.97
CA PRO A 62 -8.41 -5.68 -7.07
C PRO A 62 -8.90 -6.27 -5.74
N ASP A 63 -10.14 -6.00 -5.37
CA ASP A 63 -10.79 -6.59 -4.19
C ASP A 63 -11.12 -8.08 -4.46
N VAL A 64 -10.19 -8.97 -4.08
CA VAL A 64 -10.31 -10.41 -4.32
C VAL A 64 -11.11 -11.06 -3.20
N ARG A 65 -12.37 -11.40 -3.51
CA ARG A 65 -13.24 -12.20 -2.66
C ARG A 65 -12.84 -13.67 -2.69
N ILE A 66 -11.99 -14.08 -1.76
CA ILE A 66 -11.37 -15.41 -1.69
C ILE A 66 -12.39 -16.54 -1.78
N GLU A 67 -13.54 -16.42 -1.10
CA GLU A 67 -14.57 -17.47 -1.06
C GLU A 67 -15.19 -17.73 -2.45
N LYS A 68 -15.30 -16.68 -3.28
CA LYS A 68 -15.75 -16.81 -4.67
C LYS A 68 -14.70 -17.48 -5.54
N VAL A 69 -13.42 -17.16 -5.33
CA VAL A 69 -12.30 -17.74 -6.09
C VAL A 69 -12.17 -19.24 -5.77
N GLU A 70 -12.32 -19.64 -4.51
CA GLU A 70 -12.33 -21.04 -4.11
C GLU A 70 -13.55 -21.80 -4.67
N ALA A 71 -14.74 -21.21 -4.64
CA ALA A 71 -15.94 -21.81 -5.23
C ALA A 71 -15.82 -22.02 -6.76
N ILE A 72 -15.24 -21.06 -7.48
CA ILE A 72 -14.97 -21.18 -8.93
C ILE A 72 -13.88 -22.24 -9.17
N ARG A 73 -12.81 -22.27 -8.37
CA ARG A 73 -11.77 -23.30 -8.48
C ARG A 73 -12.34 -24.70 -8.32
N ALA A 74 -13.17 -24.93 -7.30
CA ALA A 74 -13.80 -26.23 -7.08
C ALA A 74 -14.70 -26.65 -8.26
N GLN A 75 -15.40 -25.70 -8.90
CA GLN A 75 -16.18 -25.98 -10.11
C GLN A 75 -15.29 -26.36 -11.30
N MET A 76 -14.13 -25.72 -11.45
CA MET A 76 -13.16 -26.05 -12.49
C MET A 76 -12.50 -27.41 -12.26
N GLU A 77 -12.11 -27.72 -11.02
CA GLU A 77 -11.53 -29.03 -10.65
C GLU A 77 -12.53 -30.20 -10.84
N ALA A 78 -13.83 -29.91 -10.83
CA ALA A 78 -14.90 -30.86 -11.11
C ALA A 78 -15.40 -30.86 -12.58
N ASP A 79 -14.69 -30.19 -13.50
CA ASP A 79 -15.08 -29.97 -14.92
C ASP A 79 -16.49 -29.38 -15.13
N SER A 80 -17.04 -28.76 -14.07
CA SER A 80 -18.42 -28.24 -14.01
C SER A 80 -18.52 -26.73 -14.25
N TYR A 81 -17.38 -26.04 -14.37
CA TYR A 81 -17.33 -24.62 -14.67
C TYR A 81 -17.58 -24.37 -16.15
N HIS A 82 -18.78 -23.91 -16.50
CA HIS A 82 -19.17 -23.56 -17.86
C HIS A 82 -19.65 -22.09 -17.88
N PRO A 83 -18.76 -21.11 -18.15
CA PRO A 83 -19.16 -19.72 -18.27
C PRO A 83 -20.00 -19.51 -19.54
N ASP A 84 -20.92 -18.56 -19.49
CA ASP A 84 -21.72 -18.17 -20.65
C ASP A 84 -20.84 -17.53 -21.74
N GLY A 85 -20.85 -18.12 -22.93
CA GLY A 85 -20.06 -17.67 -24.07
C GLY A 85 -20.53 -16.33 -24.63
N GLU A 86 -21.83 -16.02 -24.56
CA GLU A 86 -22.36 -14.72 -25.01
C GLU A 86 -21.88 -13.60 -24.08
N ALA A 87 -22.04 -13.78 -22.76
CA ALA A 87 -21.52 -12.83 -21.76
C ALA A 87 -19.99 -12.60 -21.85
N VAL A 88 -19.21 -13.64 -22.19
CA VAL A 88 -17.77 -13.51 -22.43
C VAL A 88 -17.48 -12.70 -23.69
N ALA A 89 -18.20 -12.96 -24.80
CA ALA A 89 -18.04 -12.21 -26.04
C ALA A 89 -18.43 -10.74 -25.87
N ASP A 90 -19.53 -10.45 -25.19
CA ASP A 90 -19.98 -9.09 -24.87
C ASP A 90 -18.96 -8.31 -24.02
N GLY A 91 -18.31 -8.99 -23.05
CA GLY A 91 -17.22 -8.42 -22.27
C GLY A 91 -16.03 -8.01 -23.13
N ILE A 92 -15.57 -8.91 -24.01
CA ILE A 92 -14.46 -8.66 -24.95
C ILE A 92 -14.82 -7.50 -25.90
N ILE A 93 -16.03 -7.47 -26.43
CA ILE A 93 -16.49 -6.39 -27.32
C ILE A 93 -16.54 -5.06 -26.57
N ARG A 94 -17.04 -5.02 -25.33
CA ARG A 94 -17.07 -3.82 -24.50
C ARG A 94 -15.67 -3.25 -24.25
N ASP A 95 -14.70 -4.09 -23.92
CA ASP A 95 -13.36 -3.65 -23.55
C ASP A 95 -12.53 -3.19 -24.77
N HIS A 96 -12.82 -3.72 -25.96
CA HIS A 96 -12.09 -3.41 -27.20
C HIS A 96 -12.81 -2.48 -28.19
N THR A 97 -14.09 -2.17 -27.97
CA THR A 97 -14.82 -1.22 -28.83
C THR A 97 -14.66 0.20 -28.28
N PRO A 98 -14.09 1.16 -29.05
CA PRO A 98 -14.02 2.54 -28.60
C PRO A 98 -15.43 3.12 -28.42
N PRO A 99 -15.68 3.98 -27.42
CA PRO A 99 -16.98 4.57 -27.19
C PRO A 99 -17.44 5.31 -28.46
N ARG A 100 -18.68 5.08 -28.88
CA ARG A 100 -19.25 5.79 -30.04
C ARG A 100 -19.20 7.29 -29.77
N ARG A 101 -18.53 8.01 -30.68
CA ARG A 101 -18.69 9.46 -30.78
C ARG A 101 -20.02 9.71 -31.48
N ASP A 102 -21.04 10.00 -30.68
CA ASP A 102 -22.27 10.57 -31.20
C ASP A 102 -22.01 12.02 -31.70
N PRO A 103 -22.71 12.46 -32.77
CA PRO A 103 -22.51 13.78 -33.39
C PRO A 103 -23.19 14.94 -32.64
#